data_AF-F8JB91-F1
#
_entry.id   AF-F8JB91-F1
#
_cell.length_a   1.000
_cell.length_b   1.000
_cell.length_c   1.000
_cell.angle_alpha   90.00
_cell.angle_beta   90.00
_cell.angle_gamma   90.00
#
_symmetry.space_group_name_H-M   'P 1'
#
loop_
_entity.id
_entity.type
_entity.pdbx_description
1 polymer ?
#
loop_
_entity_poly.entity_id
_entity_poly.type
_entity_poly.pdbx_seq_one_letter_code
_entity_poly.pdbx_strand_id
1 'polypeptide(L)'
;MINPARISAVAIVGSAFCTIAATDAAAAKMRICQEQDQHYEEIKPSAGPLEINAALSAAADKGCLKLAQRLLDDGASLGSRDRQGAMPLSHAAKAGQTDILNLFIAHGAIIDARNLDGSTALFLAAEQDNQPAVESLVAHGADVNLAGRSGLTPLEAAAYMGNENIATLLLAKGADPKRTDATGKGPICYAAARGFAKVAGILLDHSVDVNARYGNDLTALMWAAGHEDGAGTSDVADVLALLIARGAHLDDRDNRGRTALMIAASLGHERAVDVLLAHGASRTLRDKSGKTAADLASNDELKKRLAAS
;
A
#
# COMPACT_ATOMS: atom_id res chain seq x y z
N MET A 1 -56.31 13.31 7.87
CA MET A 1 -55.59 13.88 9.04
C MET A 1 -54.43 12.96 9.39
N ILE A 2 -53.21 13.30 8.94
CA ILE A 2 -51.96 12.60 9.32
C ILE A 2 -50.98 13.71 9.75
N ASN A 3 -50.45 13.58 10.97
CA ASN A 3 -49.68 14.61 11.67
C ASN A 3 -48.19 14.59 11.22
N PRO A 4 -47.61 15.70 10.73
CA PRO A 4 -46.22 15.75 10.29
C PRO A 4 -45.31 16.24 11.43
N ALA A 5 -44.95 15.35 12.36
CA ALA A 5 -44.04 15.71 13.46
C ALA A 5 -43.14 14.54 13.90
N ARG A 6 -42.65 13.72 12.95
CA ARG A 6 -41.64 12.69 13.21
C ARG A 6 -40.65 12.56 12.05
N ILE A 7 -39.97 13.65 11.72
CA ILE A 7 -38.71 13.60 10.99
C ILE A 7 -37.73 14.48 11.76
N SER A 8 -36.52 13.96 11.96
CA SER A 8 -35.34 14.68 12.48
C SER A 8 -35.15 14.70 14.00
N ALA A 9 -34.70 13.57 14.55
CA ALA A 9 -33.88 13.56 15.78
C ALA A 9 -32.62 12.69 15.65
N VAL A 10 -32.51 11.85 14.62
CA VAL A 10 -31.37 10.94 14.43
C VAL A 10 -30.23 11.57 13.61
N ALA A 11 -30.51 12.59 12.78
CA ALA A 11 -29.48 13.25 11.96
C ALA A 11 -28.66 14.33 12.72
N ILE A 12 -29.24 14.95 13.75
CA ILE A 12 -28.61 16.08 14.48
C ILE A 12 -27.58 15.57 15.51
N VAL A 13 -27.76 14.36 16.03
CA VAL A 13 -26.84 13.76 17.02
C VAL A 13 -25.54 13.32 16.32
N GLY A 14 -25.62 12.76 15.11
CA GLY A 14 -24.43 12.37 14.33
C GLY A 14 -23.51 13.54 13.95
N SER A 15 -24.08 14.70 13.59
CA SER A 15 -23.29 15.89 13.25
C SER A 15 -22.62 16.51 14.48
N ALA A 16 -23.29 16.53 15.63
CA ALA A 16 -22.77 17.13 16.87
C ALA A 16 -21.59 16.32 17.45
N PHE A 17 -21.67 14.98 17.47
CA PHE A 17 -20.57 14.11 17.91
C PHE A 17 -19.35 14.20 16.97
N CYS A 18 -19.58 14.31 15.66
CA CYS A 18 -18.50 14.48 14.68
C CYS A 18 -17.78 15.82 14.85
N THR A 19 -18.52 16.91 15.13
CA THR A 19 -17.91 18.22 15.43
C THR A 19 -17.14 18.24 16.76
N ILE A 20 -17.62 17.58 17.82
CA ILE A 20 -16.92 17.53 19.12
C ILE A 20 -15.62 16.72 19.01
N ALA A 21 -15.65 15.57 18.34
CA ALA A 21 -14.45 14.76 18.11
C ALA A 21 -13.41 15.49 17.24
N ALA A 22 -13.85 16.26 16.24
CA ALA A 22 -12.96 17.09 15.42
C ALA A 22 -12.32 18.24 16.23
N THR A 23 -13.07 18.85 17.16
CA THR A 23 -12.52 19.88 18.06
C THR A 23 -11.51 19.31 19.05
N ASP A 24 -11.70 18.10 19.56
CA ASP A 24 -10.76 17.45 20.47
C ASP A 24 -9.46 17.03 19.76
N ALA A 25 -9.56 16.52 18.53
CA ALA A 25 -8.38 16.18 17.72
C ALA A 25 -7.56 17.43 17.35
N ALA A 26 -8.22 18.53 16.97
CA ALA A 26 -7.55 19.79 16.68
C ALA A 26 -6.87 20.38 17.93
N ALA A 27 -7.54 20.32 19.08
CA ALA A 27 -6.96 20.75 20.36
C ALA A 27 -5.76 19.88 20.78
N ALA A 28 -5.82 18.56 20.57
CA ALA A 28 -4.71 17.66 20.83
C ALA A 28 -3.50 17.97 19.93
N LYS A 29 -3.72 18.16 18.61
CA LYS A 29 -2.65 18.56 17.67
C LYS A 29 -2.02 19.90 18.08
N MET A 30 -2.83 20.87 18.50
CA MET A 30 -2.34 22.16 18.98
C MET A 30 -1.44 22.01 20.21
N ARG A 31 -1.84 21.19 21.20
CA ARG A 31 -1.04 20.91 22.40
C ARG A 31 0.29 20.25 22.06
N ILE A 32 0.28 19.23 21.20
CA ILE A 32 1.51 18.56 20.73
C ILE A 32 2.49 19.58 20.14
N CYS A 33 1.99 20.50 19.31
CA CYS A 33 2.84 21.53 18.72
C CYS A 33 3.33 22.57 19.73
N GLN A 34 2.52 22.92 20.72
CA GLN A 34 2.94 23.81 21.82
C GLN A 34 4.02 23.16 22.69
N GLU A 35 3.90 21.87 22.98
CA GLU A 35 4.90 21.11 23.75
C GLU A 35 6.21 20.98 23.00
N GLN A 36 6.17 20.63 21.70
CA GLN A 36 7.37 20.58 20.86
C GLN A 36 8.04 21.94 20.73
N ASP A 37 7.24 23.00 20.64
CA ASP A 37 7.73 24.36 20.58
C ASP A 37 8.43 24.77 21.87
N GLN A 38 7.76 24.61 23.01
CA GLN A 38 8.34 24.91 24.32
C GLN A 38 9.63 24.12 24.55
N HIS A 39 9.62 22.82 24.22
CA HIS A 39 10.81 22.00 24.36
C HIS A 39 11.96 22.50 23.48
N TYR A 40 11.67 22.92 22.24
CA TYR A 40 12.69 23.49 21.37
C TYR A 40 13.26 24.80 21.94
N GLU A 41 12.43 25.70 22.46
CA GLU A 41 12.89 26.95 23.10
C GLU A 41 13.80 26.69 24.31
N GLU A 42 13.53 25.64 25.10
CA GLU A 42 14.36 25.24 26.24
C GLU A 42 15.76 24.75 25.80
N ILE A 43 15.86 24.00 24.70
CA ILE A 43 17.12 23.44 24.22
C ILE A 43 17.86 24.36 23.24
N LYS A 44 17.16 25.32 22.61
CA LYS A 44 17.70 26.20 21.55
C LYS A 44 19.04 26.85 21.89
N PRO A 45 19.30 27.36 23.12
CA PRO A 45 20.57 28.00 23.45
C PRO A 45 21.80 27.08 23.34
N SER A 46 21.62 25.76 23.44
CA SER A 46 22.69 24.76 23.37
C SER A 46 22.50 23.74 22.25
N ALA A 47 21.44 23.86 21.44
CA ALA A 47 21.11 22.92 20.38
C ALA A 47 22.15 23.01 19.24
N GLY A 48 22.77 21.86 18.93
CA GLY A 48 23.59 21.72 17.75
C GLY A 48 22.77 21.43 16.49
N PRO A 49 23.43 21.29 15.33
CA PRO A 49 22.75 20.95 14.08
C PRO A 49 21.98 19.64 14.16
N LEU A 50 22.43 18.66 14.95
CA LEU A 50 21.76 17.37 15.09
C LEU A 50 20.40 17.52 15.79
N GLU A 51 20.36 18.25 16.91
CA GLU A 51 19.14 18.51 17.68
C GLU A 51 18.13 19.33 16.86
N ILE A 52 18.60 20.37 16.18
CA ILE A 52 17.77 21.22 15.31
C ILE A 52 17.15 20.39 14.17
N ASN A 53 17.94 19.54 13.50
CA ASN A 53 17.45 18.69 12.42
C ASN A 53 16.47 17.61 12.92
N ALA A 54 16.73 17.03 14.09
CA ALA A 54 15.82 16.07 14.71
C ALA A 54 14.48 16.73 15.08
N ALA A 55 14.52 17.96 15.61
CA ALA A 55 13.32 18.74 15.89
C ALA A 55 12.53 19.05 14.61
N LEU A 56 13.20 19.31 13.48
CA LEU A 56 12.54 19.56 12.18
C LEU A 56 11.78 18.33 11.70
N SER A 57 12.39 17.16 11.73
CA SER A 57 11.72 15.90 11.38
C SER A 57 10.54 15.61 12.32
N ALA A 58 10.71 15.83 13.63
CA ALA A 58 9.63 15.65 14.60
C ALA A 58 8.46 16.64 14.40
N ALA A 59 8.74 17.89 14.05
CA ALA A 59 7.72 18.87 13.70
C ALA A 59 6.99 18.49 12.41
N ALA A 60 7.70 17.94 11.43
CA ALA A 60 7.15 17.43 10.18
C ALA A 60 6.22 16.23 10.40
N ASP A 61 6.58 15.29 11.27
CA ASP A 61 5.74 14.15 11.63
C ASP A 61 4.44 14.56 12.34
N LYS A 62 4.51 15.59 13.20
CA LYS A 62 3.36 16.03 14.01
C LYS A 62 2.50 17.12 13.34
N GLY A 63 2.97 17.68 12.22
CA GLY A 63 2.23 18.73 11.53
C GLY A 63 2.35 20.10 12.18
N CYS A 64 3.47 20.38 12.84
CA CYS A 64 3.72 21.64 13.54
C CYS A 64 4.36 22.68 12.64
N LEU A 65 3.56 23.22 11.71
CA LEU A 65 4.00 24.11 10.63
C LEU A 65 4.81 25.33 11.11
N LYS A 66 4.33 26.02 12.16
CA LYS A 66 5.02 27.20 12.70
C LYS A 66 6.38 26.88 13.31
N LEU A 67 6.50 25.70 13.94
CA LEU A 67 7.77 25.23 14.48
C LEU A 67 8.71 24.82 13.35
N ALA A 68 8.21 24.11 12.34
CA ALA A 68 8.99 23.76 11.16
C ALA A 68 9.56 25.00 10.44
N GLN A 69 8.77 26.08 10.29
CA GLN A 69 9.25 27.34 9.71
C GLN A 69 10.40 27.94 10.54
N ARG A 70 10.22 28.09 11.85
CA ARG A 70 11.28 28.64 12.71
C ARG A 70 12.54 27.78 12.72
N LEU A 71 12.40 26.46 12.71
CA LEU A 71 13.54 25.55 12.64
C LEU A 71 14.34 25.77 11.36
N LEU A 72 13.67 26.00 10.21
CA LEU A 72 14.34 26.38 8.97
C LEU A 72 15.04 27.76 9.10
N ASP A 73 14.38 28.75 9.71
CA ASP A 73 14.96 30.07 9.96
C ASP A 73 16.19 30.00 10.89
N ASP A 74 16.18 29.06 11.84
CA ASP A 74 17.27 28.77 12.79
C ASP A 74 18.37 27.85 12.18
N GLY A 75 18.27 27.51 10.89
CA GLY A 75 19.32 26.82 10.14
C GLY A 75 19.18 25.29 10.05
N ALA A 76 17.99 24.73 10.32
CA ALA A 76 17.72 23.31 10.05
C ALA A 76 17.94 22.98 8.57
N SER A 77 18.55 21.83 8.30
CA SER A 77 18.86 21.37 6.95
C SER A 77 17.81 20.39 6.44
N LEU A 78 17.21 20.72 5.29
CA LEU A 78 16.34 19.81 4.54
C LEU A 78 17.08 18.62 3.91
N GLY A 79 18.42 18.66 3.86
CA GLY A 79 19.27 17.54 3.42
C GLY A 79 19.77 16.66 4.57
N SER A 80 19.43 16.99 5.82
CA SER A 80 19.79 16.17 6.98
C SER A 80 19.10 14.81 6.94
N ARG A 81 19.77 13.80 7.49
CA ARG A 81 19.30 12.42 7.50
C ARG A 81 19.22 11.91 8.92
N ASP A 82 18.11 11.28 9.27
CA ASP A 82 17.99 10.55 10.52
C ASP A 82 18.72 9.19 10.48
N ARG A 83 18.54 8.37 11.51
CA ARG A 83 19.18 7.03 11.61
C ARG A 83 18.70 6.05 10.54
N GLN A 84 17.54 6.28 9.94
CA GLN A 84 16.98 5.51 8.83
C GLN A 84 17.35 6.13 7.49
N GLY A 85 18.15 7.20 7.48
CA GLY A 85 18.51 7.95 6.29
C GLY A 85 17.37 8.81 5.74
N ALA A 86 16.23 8.94 6.42
CA ALA A 86 15.11 9.73 5.92
C ALA A 86 15.38 11.24 6.10
N MET A 87 14.96 12.03 5.11
CA MET A 87 15.01 13.50 5.15
C MET A 87 13.69 14.06 5.68
N PRO A 88 13.64 15.32 6.14
CA PRO A 88 12.41 15.94 6.67
C PRO A 88 11.20 15.84 5.73
N LEU A 89 11.40 15.91 4.41
CA LEU A 89 10.33 15.75 3.42
C LEU A 89 9.64 14.37 3.51
N SER A 90 10.41 13.31 3.78
CA SER A 90 9.89 11.95 3.93
C SER A 90 8.95 11.82 5.13
N HIS A 91 9.29 12.49 6.24
CA HIS A 91 8.46 12.55 7.46
C HIS A 91 7.13 13.26 7.19
N ALA A 92 7.18 14.45 6.58
CA ALA A 92 5.96 15.19 6.19
C ALA A 92 5.06 14.38 5.24
N ALA A 93 5.66 13.70 4.25
CA ALA A 93 4.93 12.89 3.27
C ALA A 93 4.27 11.65 3.91
N LYS A 94 5.02 10.93 4.75
CA LYS A 94 4.53 9.75 5.48
C LYS A 94 3.41 10.10 6.47
N ALA A 95 3.49 11.27 7.11
CA ALA A 95 2.49 11.73 8.07
C ALA A 95 1.33 12.53 7.43
N GLY A 96 1.32 12.70 6.10
CA GLY A 96 0.27 13.42 5.38
C GLY A 96 0.22 14.93 5.66
N GLN A 97 1.31 15.52 6.18
CA GLN A 97 1.37 16.94 6.55
C GLN A 97 1.66 17.81 5.33
N THR A 98 0.65 17.95 4.46
CA THR A 98 0.77 18.58 3.14
C THR A 98 1.28 20.03 3.20
N ASP A 99 0.89 20.81 4.21
CA ASP A 99 1.37 22.20 4.37
C ASP A 99 2.88 22.25 4.64
N ILE A 100 3.40 21.34 5.49
CA ILE A 100 4.83 21.23 5.78
C ILE A 100 5.58 20.69 4.57
N LEU A 101 5.00 19.69 3.90
CA LEU A 101 5.55 19.13 2.68
C LEU A 101 5.76 20.23 1.61
N ASN A 102 4.74 21.06 1.38
CA ASN A 102 4.80 22.18 0.45
C ASN A 102 5.80 23.24 0.91
N LEU A 103 5.86 23.54 2.21
CA LEU A 103 6.87 24.44 2.77
C LEU A 103 8.29 23.95 2.47
N PHE A 104 8.57 22.66 2.70
CA PHE A 104 9.88 22.06 2.49
C PHE A 104 10.26 22.05 1.01
N ILE A 105 9.34 21.73 0.11
CA ILE A 105 9.59 21.78 -1.34
C ILE A 105 9.90 23.22 -1.77
N ALA A 106 9.14 24.21 -1.29
CA ALA A 106 9.39 25.62 -1.58
C ALA A 106 10.77 26.12 -1.08
N HIS A 107 11.31 25.49 -0.04
CA HIS A 107 12.65 25.76 0.51
C HIS A 107 13.75 24.86 -0.10
N GLY A 108 13.46 24.14 -1.19
CA GLY A 108 14.45 23.38 -1.94
C GLY A 108 14.73 21.97 -1.40
N ALA A 109 13.77 21.33 -0.72
CA ALA A 109 13.88 19.93 -0.36
C ALA A 109 14.11 19.04 -1.60
N ILE A 110 14.95 18.02 -1.44
CA ILE A 110 15.24 17.04 -2.49
C ILE A 110 14.05 16.07 -2.57
N ILE A 111 13.23 16.20 -3.62
CA ILE A 111 11.97 15.46 -3.76
C ILE A 111 12.20 13.94 -3.83
N ASP A 112 13.16 13.53 -4.64
CA ASP A 112 13.46 12.12 -4.93
C ASP A 112 14.58 11.53 -4.07
N ALA A 113 14.86 12.16 -2.91
CA ALA A 113 15.81 11.61 -1.97
C ALA A 113 15.30 10.27 -1.39
N ARG A 114 16.21 9.29 -1.34
CA ARG A 114 15.93 7.95 -0.81
C ARG A 114 16.47 7.79 0.60
N ASN A 115 15.71 7.14 1.48
CA ASN A 115 16.19 6.68 2.79
C ASN A 115 17.07 5.42 2.65
N LEU A 116 17.50 4.80 3.77
CA LEU A 116 18.36 3.61 3.72
C LEU A 116 17.66 2.40 3.08
N ASP A 117 16.35 2.26 3.23
CA ASP A 117 15.53 1.23 2.56
C ASP A 117 15.29 1.52 1.08
N GLY A 118 15.68 2.72 0.64
CA GLY A 118 15.52 3.21 -0.72
C GLY A 118 14.18 3.91 -0.97
N SER A 119 13.30 4.02 0.02
CA SER A 119 12.01 4.68 -0.12
C SER A 119 12.15 6.19 -0.29
N THR A 120 11.40 6.75 -1.24
CA THR A 120 11.24 8.18 -1.46
C THR A 120 10.09 8.74 -0.62
N ALA A 121 9.95 10.07 -0.55
CA ALA A 121 8.76 10.69 0.04
C ALA A 121 7.45 10.21 -0.65
N LEU A 122 7.47 10.06 -1.98
CA LEU A 122 6.32 9.59 -2.76
C LEU A 122 5.97 8.13 -2.42
N PHE A 123 6.97 7.26 -2.28
CA PHE A 123 6.75 5.88 -1.86
C PHE A 123 6.05 5.82 -0.49
N LEU A 124 6.55 6.57 0.49
CA LEU A 124 5.99 6.56 1.84
C LEU A 124 4.58 7.16 1.89
N ALA A 125 4.31 8.23 1.14
CA ALA A 125 2.96 8.78 1.02
C ALA A 125 2.00 7.79 0.37
N ALA A 126 2.45 7.07 -0.66
CA ALA A 126 1.65 6.06 -1.34
C ALA A 126 1.34 4.85 -0.46
N GLU A 127 2.31 4.40 0.35
CA GLU A 127 2.13 3.31 1.32
C GLU A 127 1.12 3.67 2.42
N GLN A 128 1.16 4.91 2.93
CA GLN A 128 0.31 5.38 4.02
C GLN A 128 -1.05 5.92 3.57
N ASP A 129 -1.44 5.74 2.30
CA ASP A 129 -2.70 6.21 1.70
C ASP A 129 -2.90 7.74 1.78
N ASN A 130 -1.81 8.52 1.79
CA ASN A 130 -1.85 9.97 1.90
C ASN A 130 -2.02 10.65 0.54
N GLN A 131 -3.23 10.58 -0.01
CA GLN A 131 -3.53 11.11 -1.35
C GLN A 131 -3.11 12.58 -1.56
N PRO A 132 -3.37 13.53 -0.64
CA PRO A 132 -2.94 14.93 -0.83
C PRO A 132 -1.42 15.10 -0.93
N ALA A 133 -0.65 14.29 -0.19
CA ALA A 133 0.80 14.30 -0.27
C ALA A 133 1.31 13.71 -1.59
N VAL A 134 0.68 12.63 -2.07
CA VAL A 134 0.98 12.04 -3.39
C VAL A 134 0.70 13.05 -4.51
N GLU A 135 -0.47 13.71 -4.48
CA GLU A 135 -0.82 14.73 -5.46
C GLU A 135 0.19 15.88 -5.48
N SER A 136 0.56 16.40 -4.31
CA SER A 136 1.55 17.49 -4.23
C SER A 136 2.93 17.06 -4.72
N LEU A 137 3.44 15.91 -4.29
CA LEU A 137 4.76 15.43 -4.71
C LEU A 137 4.84 15.25 -6.22
N VAL A 138 3.82 14.64 -6.84
CA VAL A 138 3.76 14.47 -8.29
C VAL A 138 3.62 15.81 -9.00
N ALA A 139 2.83 16.76 -8.47
CA ALA A 139 2.72 18.10 -9.03
C ALA A 139 4.05 18.88 -9.02
N HIS A 140 4.93 18.59 -8.05
CA HIS A 140 6.27 19.16 -7.94
C HIS A 140 7.35 18.32 -8.64
N GLY A 141 6.97 17.30 -9.43
CA GLY A 141 7.88 16.57 -10.30
C GLY A 141 8.57 15.36 -9.67
N ALA A 142 8.02 14.79 -8.59
CA ALA A 142 8.47 13.49 -8.09
C ALA A 142 8.35 12.41 -9.18
N ASP A 143 9.39 11.58 -9.36
CA ASP A 143 9.35 10.48 -10.31
C ASP A 143 8.49 9.33 -9.78
N VAL A 144 7.31 9.15 -10.41
CA VAL A 144 6.31 8.13 -10.09
C VAL A 144 6.82 6.69 -10.26
N ASN A 145 7.88 6.50 -11.04
CA ASN A 145 8.50 5.20 -11.32
C ASN A 145 9.81 5.00 -10.55
N LEU A 146 10.17 5.91 -9.65
CA LEU A 146 11.42 5.82 -8.92
C LEU A 146 11.36 4.72 -7.86
N ALA A 147 12.02 3.61 -8.15
CA ALA A 147 12.05 2.47 -7.23
C ALA A 147 13.02 2.64 -6.07
N GLY A 148 12.69 2.04 -4.94
CA GLY A 148 13.58 1.86 -3.79
C GLY A 148 14.58 0.72 -3.96
N ARG A 149 15.28 0.37 -2.87
CA ARG A 149 16.40 -0.59 -2.91
C ARG A 149 15.92 -2.01 -3.24
N SER A 150 14.72 -2.38 -2.81
CA SER A 150 14.06 -3.63 -3.15
C SER A 150 13.54 -3.69 -4.60
N GLY A 151 13.62 -2.59 -5.34
CA GLY A 151 13.01 -2.46 -6.67
C GLY A 151 11.54 -2.02 -6.63
N LEU A 152 10.95 -1.85 -5.44
CA LEU A 152 9.56 -1.43 -5.29
C LEU A 152 9.36 0.05 -5.63
N THR A 153 8.35 0.31 -6.45
CA THR A 153 7.84 1.62 -6.86
C THR A 153 6.69 2.08 -5.96
N PRO A 154 6.31 3.37 -5.99
CA PRO A 154 5.11 3.85 -5.32
C PRO A 154 3.83 3.08 -5.70
N LEU A 155 3.71 2.63 -6.96
CA LEU A 155 2.55 1.85 -7.42
C LEU A 155 2.51 0.46 -6.76
N GLU A 156 3.66 -0.19 -6.59
CA GLU A 156 3.75 -1.47 -5.88
C GLU A 156 3.45 -1.31 -4.39
N ALA A 157 3.86 -0.19 -3.76
CA ALA A 157 3.47 0.12 -2.39
C ALA A 157 1.96 0.28 -2.24
N ALA A 158 1.32 1.06 -3.13
CA ALA A 158 -0.12 1.21 -3.16
C ALA A 158 -0.84 -0.13 -3.40
N ALA A 159 -0.30 -0.97 -4.28
CA ALA A 159 -0.85 -2.29 -4.55
C ALA A 159 -0.69 -3.28 -3.39
N TYR A 160 0.42 -3.20 -2.67
CA TYR A 160 0.66 -3.97 -1.46
C TYR A 160 -0.24 -3.55 -0.30
N MET A 161 -0.62 -2.27 -0.22
CA MET A 161 -1.47 -1.75 0.86
C MET A 161 -2.97 -1.76 0.51
N GLY A 162 -3.32 -1.97 -0.76
CA GLY A 162 -4.71 -1.94 -1.22
C GLY A 162 -5.24 -0.52 -1.46
N ASN A 163 -4.36 0.45 -1.64
CA ASN A 163 -4.70 1.88 -1.73
C ASN A 163 -5.23 2.21 -3.14
N GLU A 164 -6.52 1.95 -3.36
CA GLU A 164 -7.23 2.07 -4.64
C GLU A 164 -7.06 3.45 -5.31
N ASN A 165 -7.26 4.52 -4.53
CA ASN A 165 -7.20 5.89 -5.03
C ASN A 165 -5.77 6.28 -5.41
N ILE A 166 -4.79 5.88 -4.60
CA ILE A 166 -3.37 6.11 -4.87
C ILE A 166 -2.94 5.36 -6.13
N ALA A 167 -3.30 4.09 -6.27
CA ALA A 167 -2.97 3.30 -7.45
C ALA A 167 -3.53 3.96 -8.73
N THR A 168 -4.81 4.37 -8.70
CA THR A 168 -5.47 5.09 -9.80
C THR A 168 -4.73 6.39 -10.14
N LEU A 169 -4.40 7.19 -9.12
CA LEU A 169 -3.68 8.45 -9.28
C LEU A 169 -2.30 8.24 -9.90
N LEU A 170 -1.51 7.30 -9.39
CA LEU A 170 -0.17 7.01 -9.89
C LEU A 170 -0.20 6.55 -11.35
N LEU A 171 -1.15 5.68 -11.72
CA LEU A 171 -1.35 5.23 -13.10
C LEU A 171 -1.73 6.39 -14.03
N ALA A 172 -2.64 7.26 -13.59
CA ALA A 172 -2.99 8.48 -14.33
C ALA A 172 -1.81 9.44 -14.51
N LYS A 173 -0.78 9.33 -13.66
CA LYS A 173 0.44 10.13 -13.70
C LYS A 173 1.62 9.43 -14.37
N GLY A 174 1.40 8.29 -15.01
CA GLY A 174 2.40 7.60 -15.83
C GLY A 174 3.24 6.56 -15.08
N ALA A 175 2.76 6.06 -13.93
CA ALA A 175 3.35 4.86 -13.33
C ALA A 175 3.19 3.66 -14.28
N ASP A 176 4.24 2.86 -14.44
CA ASP A 176 4.22 1.67 -15.29
C ASP A 176 3.61 0.47 -14.53
N PRO A 177 2.41 -0.02 -14.90
CA PRO A 177 1.79 -1.14 -14.22
C PRO A 177 2.43 -2.50 -14.52
N LYS A 178 3.33 -2.58 -15.51
CA LYS A 178 3.96 -3.83 -15.98
C LYS A 178 5.38 -4.02 -15.47
N ARG A 179 5.96 -2.97 -14.87
CA ARG A 179 7.29 -3.04 -14.29
C ARG A 179 7.33 -4.10 -13.19
N THR A 180 8.46 -4.77 -13.08
CA THR A 180 8.73 -5.72 -12.00
C THR A 180 9.84 -5.23 -11.07
N ASP A 181 9.74 -5.61 -9.80
CA ASP A 181 10.76 -5.43 -8.79
C ASP A 181 11.99 -6.35 -9.02
N ALA A 182 12.95 -6.30 -8.09
CA ALA A 182 14.16 -7.13 -8.16
C ALA A 182 13.89 -8.64 -8.00
N THR A 183 12.70 -9.04 -7.54
CA THR A 183 12.26 -10.44 -7.40
C THR A 183 11.43 -10.93 -8.59
N GLY A 184 11.19 -10.06 -9.59
CA GLY A 184 10.39 -10.36 -10.76
C GLY A 184 8.88 -10.29 -10.50
N LYS A 185 8.43 -9.68 -9.40
CA LYS A 185 7.02 -9.43 -9.09
C LYS A 185 6.61 -8.06 -9.65
N GLY A 186 5.42 -7.96 -10.22
CA GLY A 186 4.82 -6.67 -10.58
C GLY A 186 3.72 -6.24 -9.61
N PRO A 187 3.15 -5.02 -9.76
CA PRO A 187 2.07 -4.51 -8.92
C PRO A 187 0.90 -5.49 -8.72
N ILE A 188 0.50 -6.18 -9.80
CA ILE A 188 -0.63 -7.12 -9.76
C ILE A 188 -0.36 -8.34 -8.89
N CYS A 189 0.91 -8.75 -8.74
CA CYS A 189 1.27 -9.85 -7.85
C CYS A 189 0.97 -9.51 -6.38
N TYR A 190 1.28 -8.28 -5.96
CA TYR A 190 1.02 -7.83 -4.59
C TYR A 190 -0.47 -7.68 -4.32
N ALA A 191 -1.21 -7.05 -5.25
CA ALA A 191 -2.66 -6.94 -5.12
C ALA A 191 -3.33 -8.33 -5.07
N ALA A 192 -2.89 -9.26 -5.93
CA ALA A 192 -3.46 -10.59 -6.01
C ALA A 192 -3.16 -11.43 -4.75
N ALA A 193 -1.89 -11.49 -4.32
CA ALA A 193 -1.47 -12.26 -3.14
C ALA A 193 -2.05 -11.72 -1.83
N ARG A 194 -2.51 -10.46 -1.81
CA ARG A 194 -3.10 -9.83 -0.62
C ARG A 194 -4.61 -9.64 -0.72
N GLY A 195 -5.26 -10.21 -1.74
CA GLY A 195 -6.72 -10.21 -1.82
C GLY A 195 -7.35 -8.89 -2.32
N PHE A 196 -6.59 -7.91 -2.79
CA PHE A 196 -7.10 -6.58 -3.19
C PHE A 196 -7.69 -6.58 -4.60
N ALA A 197 -8.90 -7.15 -4.75
CA ALA A 197 -9.58 -7.33 -6.03
C ALA A 197 -9.73 -6.03 -6.83
N LYS A 198 -10.08 -4.92 -6.18
CA LYS A 198 -10.25 -3.65 -6.88
C LYS A 198 -8.94 -3.08 -7.44
N VAL A 199 -7.84 -3.15 -6.68
CA VAL A 199 -6.53 -2.76 -7.21
C VAL A 199 -6.11 -3.67 -8.36
N ALA A 200 -6.31 -4.98 -8.23
CA ALA A 200 -6.06 -5.91 -9.33
C ALA A 200 -6.90 -5.54 -10.57
N GLY A 201 -8.17 -5.17 -10.39
CA GLY A 201 -9.05 -4.68 -11.46
C GLY A 201 -8.53 -3.42 -12.13
N ILE A 202 -8.14 -2.42 -11.35
CA ILE A 202 -7.51 -1.18 -11.85
C ILE A 202 -6.28 -1.51 -12.70
N LEU A 203 -5.39 -2.39 -12.22
CA LEU A 203 -4.18 -2.76 -12.96
C LEU A 203 -4.50 -3.46 -14.30
N LEU A 204 -5.48 -4.36 -14.32
CA LEU A 204 -5.95 -5.02 -15.54
C LEU A 204 -6.57 -4.01 -16.53
N ASP A 205 -7.32 -3.03 -16.02
CA ASP A 205 -7.89 -1.95 -16.83
C ASP A 205 -6.79 -1.06 -17.44
N HIS A 206 -5.62 -1.00 -16.80
CA HIS A 206 -4.40 -0.35 -17.30
C HIS A 206 -3.48 -1.29 -18.10
N SER A 207 -4.07 -2.21 -18.87
CA SER A 207 -3.39 -3.05 -19.87
C SER A 207 -2.38 -4.05 -19.31
N VAL A 208 -2.45 -4.41 -18.03
CA VAL A 208 -1.74 -5.59 -17.50
C VAL A 208 -2.40 -6.84 -18.07
N ASP A 209 -1.60 -7.70 -18.69
CA ASP A 209 -2.08 -9.01 -19.15
C ASP A 209 -2.35 -9.90 -17.93
N VAL A 210 -3.58 -10.40 -17.81
CA VAL A 210 -4.02 -11.28 -16.72
C VAL A 210 -3.20 -12.57 -16.65
N ASN A 211 -2.64 -13.01 -17.79
CA ASN A 211 -1.83 -14.22 -17.92
C ASN A 211 -0.32 -13.93 -17.95
N ALA A 212 0.10 -12.68 -17.67
CA ALA A 212 1.50 -12.32 -17.55
C ALA A 212 2.21 -13.18 -16.49
N ARG A 213 3.50 -13.44 -16.75
CA ARG A 213 4.35 -14.31 -15.94
C ARG A 213 5.34 -13.52 -15.12
N TYR A 214 5.43 -13.87 -13.84
CA TYR A 214 6.22 -13.16 -12.84
C TYR A 214 7.08 -14.13 -12.05
N GLY A 215 8.33 -13.74 -11.74
CA GLY A 215 9.27 -14.53 -10.95
C GLY A 215 9.36 -15.99 -11.42
N ASN A 216 8.96 -16.93 -10.57
CA ASN A 216 8.96 -18.38 -10.81
C ASN A 216 7.95 -18.87 -11.88
N ASP A 217 7.74 -18.09 -12.94
CA ASP A 217 6.73 -18.31 -13.98
C ASP A 217 5.30 -18.38 -13.43
N LEU A 218 5.03 -17.62 -12.37
CA LEU A 218 3.73 -17.55 -11.71
C LEU A 218 2.83 -16.51 -12.40
N THR A 219 1.56 -16.84 -12.59
CA THR A 219 0.52 -15.87 -12.99
C THR A 219 -0.06 -15.15 -11.77
N ALA A 220 -0.79 -14.05 -11.99
CA ALA A 220 -1.53 -13.39 -10.90
C ALA A 220 -2.52 -14.34 -10.20
N LEU A 221 -3.13 -15.27 -10.95
CA LEU A 221 -4.04 -16.29 -10.40
C LEU A 221 -3.32 -17.21 -9.42
N MET A 222 -2.06 -17.59 -9.72
CA MET A 222 -1.25 -18.40 -8.82
C MET A 222 -0.81 -17.65 -7.57
N TRP A 223 -0.53 -16.35 -7.69
CA TRP A 223 -0.25 -15.49 -6.53
C TRP A 223 -1.48 -15.36 -5.61
N ALA A 224 -2.67 -15.19 -6.17
CA ALA A 224 -3.92 -15.20 -5.40
C ALA A 224 -4.18 -16.58 -4.76
N ALA A 225 -3.92 -17.67 -5.49
CA ALA A 225 -4.12 -19.02 -4.98
C ALA A 225 -3.13 -19.42 -3.87
N GLY A 226 -1.97 -18.76 -3.78
CA GLY A 226 -0.96 -18.94 -2.74
C GLY A 226 -0.81 -17.73 -1.83
N HIS A 227 -1.91 -17.03 -1.53
CA HIS A 227 -1.95 -15.85 -0.68
C HIS A 227 -1.35 -16.12 0.71
N GLU A 228 -0.81 -15.08 1.36
CA GLU A 228 -0.29 -15.22 2.72
C GLU A 228 -1.41 -15.19 3.77
N ASP A 229 -1.18 -15.78 4.94
CA ASP A 229 -2.07 -15.66 6.10
C ASP A 229 -2.07 -14.19 6.57
N GLY A 230 -3.22 -13.53 6.54
CA GLY A 230 -3.32 -12.08 6.77
C GLY A 230 -3.27 -11.25 5.48
N ALA A 231 -3.62 -11.85 4.33
CA ALA A 231 -4.10 -11.14 3.15
C ALA A 231 -5.10 -10.04 3.60
N GLY A 232 -5.03 -8.88 2.94
CA GLY A 232 -5.71 -7.65 3.33
C GLY A 232 -7.23 -7.81 3.46
N THR A 233 -7.90 -6.72 3.81
CA THR A 233 -9.30 -6.64 4.25
C THR A 233 -10.38 -7.21 3.29
N SER A 234 -10.01 -7.85 2.17
CA SER A 234 -10.91 -8.38 1.12
C SER A 234 -10.71 -9.88 0.83
N ASP A 235 -11.80 -10.58 0.49
CA ASP A 235 -11.85 -12.03 0.24
C ASP A 235 -11.02 -12.39 -1.01
N VAL A 236 -10.02 -13.26 -0.87
CA VAL A 236 -9.21 -13.77 -1.99
C VAL A 236 -10.07 -14.42 -3.09
N ALA A 237 -11.26 -14.91 -2.74
CA ALA A 237 -12.23 -15.39 -3.70
C ALA A 237 -12.63 -14.32 -4.72
N ASP A 238 -12.71 -13.05 -4.33
CA ASP A 238 -13.06 -11.94 -5.23
C ASP A 238 -11.94 -11.68 -6.24
N VAL A 239 -10.67 -11.77 -5.80
CA VAL A 239 -9.52 -11.68 -6.71
C VAL A 239 -9.52 -12.84 -7.70
N LEU A 240 -9.69 -14.07 -7.22
CA LEU A 240 -9.72 -15.26 -8.07
C LEU A 240 -10.85 -15.16 -9.10
N ALA A 241 -12.07 -14.82 -8.66
CA ALA A 241 -13.22 -14.64 -9.52
C ALA A 241 -12.99 -13.52 -10.55
N LEU A 242 -12.41 -12.39 -10.14
CA LEU A 242 -12.05 -11.30 -11.05
C LEU A 242 -11.05 -11.76 -12.10
N LEU A 243 -9.94 -12.39 -11.70
CA LEU A 243 -8.90 -12.83 -12.63
C LEU A 243 -9.47 -13.85 -13.63
N ILE A 244 -10.27 -14.82 -13.17
CA ILE A 244 -10.95 -15.80 -14.02
C ILE A 244 -11.91 -15.10 -14.99
N ALA A 245 -12.73 -14.16 -14.50
CA ALA A 245 -13.66 -13.40 -15.34
C ALA A 245 -12.94 -12.53 -16.39
N ARG A 246 -11.69 -12.12 -16.12
CA ARG A 246 -10.82 -11.39 -17.05
C ARG A 246 -10.02 -12.30 -17.98
N GLY A 247 -10.23 -13.62 -17.93
CA GLY A 247 -9.62 -14.59 -18.84
C GLY A 247 -8.35 -15.27 -18.31
N ALA A 248 -8.15 -15.32 -16.99
CA ALA A 248 -7.04 -16.09 -16.42
C ALA A 248 -7.17 -17.58 -16.75
N HIS A 249 -6.08 -18.17 -17.25
CA HIS A 249 -6.02 -19.61 -17.48
C HIS A 249 -5.87 -20.37 -16.16
N LEU A 250 -6.86 -21.22 -15.85
CA LEU A 250 -6.90 -22.00 -14.60
C LEU A 250 -5.76 -23.02 -14.47
N ASP A 251 -5.39 -23.63 -15.59
CA ASP A 251 -4.52 -24.81 -15.67
C ASP A 251 -3.12 -24.49 -16.22
N ASP A 252 -2.80 -23.20 -16.32
CA ASP A 252 -1.44 -22.75 -16.56
C ASP A 252 -0.50 -23.32 -15.49
N ARG A 253 0.75 -23.60 -15.89
CA ARG A 253 1.76 -24.20 -15.01
C ARG A 253 2.91 -23.24 -14.74
N ASP A 254 3.37 -23.23 -13.49
CA ASP A 254 4.58 -22.52 -13.07
C ASP A 254 5.86 -23.28 -13.48
N ASN A 255 7.03 -22.76 -13.09
CA ASN A 255 8.31 -23.40 -13.42
C ASN A 255 8.53 -24.77 -12.77
N ARG A 256 7.72 -25.17 -11.78
CA ARG A 256 7.68 -26.51 -11.15
C ARG A 256 6.60 -27.40 -11.74
N GLY A 257 5.83 -26.91 -12.72
CA GLY A 257 4.71 -27.62 -13.32
C GLY A 257 3.42 -27.52 -12.51
N ARG A 258 3.36 -26.67 -11.48
CA ARG A 258 2.19 -26.57 -10.59
C ARG A 258 1.14 -25.63 -11.19
N THR A 259 -0.13 -25.99 -11.04
CA THR A 259 -1.27 -25.10 -11.32
C THR A 259 -1.65 -24.28 -10.10
N ALA A 260 -2.52 -23.28 -10.27
CA ALA A 260 -3.09 -22.52 -9.15
C ALA A 260 -3.78 -23.45 -8.13
N LEU A 261 -4.50 -24.48 -8.60
CA LEU A 261 -5.16 -25.47 -7.74
C LEU A 261 -4.16 -26.27 -6.89
N MET A 262 -3.02 -26.66 -7.47
CA MET A 262 -1.96 -27.35 -6.73
C MET A 262 -1.33 -26.47 -5.66
N ILE A 263 -1.11 -25.19 -5.96
CA ILE A 263 -0.56 -24.22 -5.00
C ILE A 263 -1.51 -24.06 -3.82
N ALA A 264 -2.79 -23.77 -4.07
CA ALA A 264 -3.81 -23.63 -3.02
C ALA A 264 -3.96 -24.90 -2.18
N ALA A 265 -3.98 -26.08 -2.82
CA ALA A 265 -4.04 -27.36 -2.11
C ALA A 265 -2.83 -27.58 -1.18
N SER A 266 -1.62 -27.26 -1.66
CA SER A 266 -0.37 -27.44 -0.89
C SER A 266 -0.26 -26.54 0.33
N LEU A 267 -0.92 -25.38 0.29
CA LEU A 267 -0.92 -24.41 1.38
C LEU A 267 -2.17 -24.53 2.28
N GLY A 268 -3.15 -25.36 1.91
CA GLY A 268 -4.37 -25.53 2.68
C GLY A 268 -5.40 -24.41 2.50
N HIS A 269 -5.33 -23.64 1.42
CA HIS A 269 -6.25 -22.54 1.15
C HIS A 269 -7.57 -23.06 0.59
N GLU A 270 -8.42 -23.60 1.47
CA GLU A 270 -9.66 -24.29 1.07
C GLU A 270 -10.60 -23.42 0.24
N ARG A 271 -10.74 -22.14 0.61
CA ARG A 271 -11.57 -21.18 -0.11
C ARG A 271 -11.11 -20.99 -1.55
N ALA A 272 -9.79 -20.90 -1.77
CA ALA A 272 -9.22 -20.79 -3.11
C ALA A 272 -9.41 -22.09 -3.91
N VAL A 273 -9.24 -23.26 -3.26
CA VAL A 273 -9.55 -24.57 -3.87
C VAL A 273 -11.00 -24.62 -4.35
N ASP A 274 -11.96 -24.19 -3.52
CA ASP A 274 -13.38 -24.20 -3.88
C ASP A 274 -13.71 -23.33 -5.09
N VAL A 275 -13.18 -22.10 -5.12
CA VAL A 275 -13.38 -21.19 -6.26
C VAL A 275 -12.79 -21.79 -7.53
N LEU A 276 -11.55 -22.27 -7.47
CA LEU A 276 -10.88 -22.84 -8.65
C LEU A 276 -11.63 -24.09 -9.19
N LEU A 277 -12.09 -24.98 -8.31
CA LEU A 277 -12.88 -26.15 -8.71
C LEU A 277 -14.25 -25.77 -9.27
N ALA A 278 -14.93 -24.80 -8.67
CA ALA A 278 -16.21 -24.30 -9.16
C ALA A 278 -16.11 -23.71 -10.58
N HIS A 279 -14.95 -23.16 -10.93
CA HIS A 279 -14.64 -22.66 -12.27
C HIS A 279 -14.02 -23.70 -13.22
N GLY A 280 -13.86 -24.96 -12.78
CA GLY A 280 -13.44 -26.07 -13.63
C GLY A 280 -11.94 -26.31 -13.72
N ALA A 281 -11.15 -25.88 -12.72
CA ALA A 281 -9.73 -26.19 -12.67
C ALA A 281 -9.49 -27.71 -12.62
N SER A 282 -8.51 -28.19 -13.38
CA SER A 282 -8.29 -29.63 -13.52
C SER A 282 -7.61 -30.25 -12.31
N ARG A 283 -8.25 -31.28 -11.75
CA ARG A 283 -7.74 -32.08 -10.61
C ARG A 283 -6.63 -33.06 -10.99
N THR A 284 -6.58 -33.43 -12.27
CA THR A 284 -5.81 -34.60 -12.75
C THR A 284 -4.44 -34.23 -13.32
N LEU A 285 -4.18 -32.94 -13.53
CA LEU A 285 -2.88 -32.48 -13.98
C LEU A 285 -1.81 -32.86 -12.95
N ARG A 286 -0.58 -33.05 -13.45
CA ARG A 286 0.58 -33.40 -12.64
C ARG A 286 1.65 -32.33 -12.75
N ASP A 287 2.32 -32.06 -11.64
CA ASP A 287 3.53 -31.25 -11.60
C ASP A 287 4.74 -32.01 -12.17
N LYS A 288 5.92 -31.38 -12.19
CA LYS A 288 7.14 -32.03 -12.69
C LYS A 288 7.62 -33.22 -11.83
N SER A 289 7.11 -33.36 -10.61
CA SER A 289 7.36 -34.50 -9.72
C SER A 289 6.32 -35.62 -9.90
N GLY A 290 5.37 -35.45 -10.82
CA GLY A 290 4.29 -36.40 -11.08
C GLY A 290 3.13 -36.30 -10.08
N LYS A 291 3.07 -35.28 -9.22
CA LYS A 291 2.04 -35.13 -8.18
C LYS A 291 0.84 -34.33 -8.67
N THR A 292 -0.36 -34.77 -8.32
CA THR A 292 -1.63 -34.04 -8.53
C THR A 292 -1.90 -33.04 -7.40
N ALA A 293 -2.96 -32.24 -7.53
CA ALA A 293 -3.42 -31.38 -6.43
C ALA A 293 -3.78 -32.19 -5.18
N ALA A 294 -4.39 -33.37 -5.34
CA ALA A 294 -4.72 -34.26 -4.21
C ALA A 294 -3.47 -34.83 -3.53
N ASP A 295 -2.41 -35.13 -4.29
CA ASP A 295 -1.14 -35.61 -3.75
C ASP A 295 -0.39 -34.53 -2.97
N LEU A 296 -0.62 -33.26 -3.30
CA LEU A 296 -0.01 -32.10 -2.68
C LEU A 296 -0.82 -31.54 -1.51
N ALA A 297 -2.07 -31.95 -1.32
CA ALA A 297 -2.99 -31.40 -0.32
C ALA A 297 -2.38 -31.39 1.09
N SER A 298 -2.48 -30.25 1.79
CA SER A 298 -1.90 -30.07 3.12
C SER A 298 -2.60 -30.84 4.23
N ASN A 299 -3.83 -31.29 4.00
CA ASN A 299 -4.64 -32.05 4.96
C ASN A 299 -5.49 -33.14 4.27
N ASP A 300 -5.93 -34.12 5.06
CA ASP A 300 -6.70 -35.28 4.58
C ASP A 300 -8.08 -34.91 4.02
N GLU A 301 -8.69 -33.82 4.50
CA GLU A 301 -10.00 -33.38 4.03
C GLU A 301 -9.92 -32.81 2.62
N LEU A 302 -8.97 -31.91 2.37
CA LEU A 302 -8.64 -31.41 1.04
C LEU A 302 -8.22 -32.55 0.11
N LYS A 303 -7.44 -33.52 0.59
CA LYS A 303 -7.04 -34.68 -0.20
C LYS A 303 -8.24 -35.48 -0.67
N LYS A 304 -9.17 -35.82 0.24
CA LYS A 304 -10.41 -36.54 -0.09
C LYS A 304 -11.26 -35.75 -1.07
N ARG A 305 -11.46 -34.46 -0.80
CA ARG A 305 -12.18 -33.55 -1.70
C ARG A 305 -11.55 -33.60 -3.08
N LEU A 306 -10.26 -33.30 -3.22
CA LEU A 306 -9.55 -33.24 -4.50
C LEU A 306 -9.50 -34.58 -5.25
N ALA A 307 -9.58 -35.71 -4.55
CA ALA A 307 -9.66 -37.04 -5.14
C ALA A 307 -11.07 -37.42 -5.64
N ALA A 308 -12.13 -36.75 -5.17
CA ALA A 308 -13.49 -37.00 -5.64
C ALA A 308 -13.68 -36.48 -7.07
N SER A 309 -14.18 -37.37 -7.95
CA SER A 309 -14.41 -37.14 -9.39
C SER A 309 -15.69 -36.36 -9.64
#